data_AF-A0A538AZP5-F1
#
_entry.id   AF-A0A538AZP5-F1
#
_cell.length_a   1.000
_cell.length_b   1.000
_cell.length_c   1.000
_cell.angle_alpha   90.00
_cell.angle_beta   90.00
_cell.angle_gamma   90.00
#
_symmetry.space_group_name_H-M   'P 1'
#
loop_
_entity.id
_entity.type
_entity.pdbx_description
1 polymer ?
#
loop_
_entity_poly.entity_id
_entity_poly.type
_entity_poly.pdbx_seq_one_letter_code
_entity_poly.pdbx_strand_id
1 'polypeptide(L)'
;MAASLRQIGLEVEVVEPLEAPLLAALGPDVAKVYEGIHRDEGVRLHLGEAVEEFRGQGRAEAVITDRGTSVEGDFFVVGVGIDPSVGWLEGSGVELEDGVVVDEYCRTNLEEVFAAGDVANHWHPVFRRRMRVEHWDNALKQGAAAARSMMGAGGPYEDPHWFWSD
;
A
#
# COMPACT_ATOMS: atom_id res chain seq x y z
N MET A 1 6.00 7.18 9.77
CA MET A 1 6.37 6.43 11.00
C MET A 1 7.82 6.67 11.45
N ALA A 2 8.83 6.44 10.61
CA ALA A 2 10.24 6.65 10.99
C ALA A 2 10.50 8.04 11.60
N ALA A 3 9.97 9.10 10.98
CA ALA A 3 10.04 10.47 11.51
C ALA A 3 9.43 10.59 12.92
N SER A 4 8.23 10.03 13.13
CA SER A 4 7.56 10.09 14.44
C SER A 4 8.36 9.37 15.54
N LEU A 5 8.95 8.20 15.23
CA LEU A 5 9.79 7.46 16.18
C LEU A 5 11.08 8.23 16.54
N ARG A 6 11.69 8.91 15.55
CA ARG A 6 12.82 9.82 15.81
C ARG A 6 12.41 11.01 16.68
N GLN A 7 11.25 11.61 16.45
CA GLN A 7 10.74 12.74 17.25
C GLN A 7 10.53 12.39 18.72
N ILE A 8 10.19 11.14 19.04
CA ILE A 8 10.07 10.65 20.42
C ILE A 8 11.38 10.07 20.98
N GLY A 9 12.50 10.22 20.25
CA GLY A 9 13.85 9.94 20.74
C GLY A 9 14.34 8.50 20.56
N LEU A 10 13.63 7.64 19.80
CA LEU A 10 14.11 6.29 19.52
C LEU A 10 15.19 6.30 18.42
N GLU A 11 16.13 5.37 18.52
CA GLU A 11 16.95 5.00 17.37
C GLU A 11 16.10 4.29 16.32
N VAL A 12 16.26 4.66 15.06
CA VAL A 12 15.46 4.13 13.95
C VAL A 12 16.37 3.71 12.82
N GLU A 13 16.21 2.46 12.41
CA GLU A 13 16.78 1.91 11.20
C GLU A 13 15.65 1.48 10.27
N VAL A 14 15.82 1.70 8.97
CA VAL A 14 14.86 1.31 7.94
C VAL A 14 15.59 0.48 6.90
N VAL A 15 15.05 -0.70 6.61
CA VAL A 15 15.47 -1.56 5.51
C VAL A 15 14.47 -1.38 4.38
N GLU A 16 14.96 -0.99 3.20
CA GLU A 16 14.14 -0.72 2.01
C GLU A 16 14.75 -1.44 0.80
N PRO A 17 14.01 -2.34 0.12
CA PRO A 17 14.52 -3.08 -1.03
C PRO A 17 14.82 -2.20 -2.25
N LEU A 18 14.22 -1.00 -2.35
CA LEU A 18 14.50 -0.05 -3.41
C LEU A 18 15.70 0.85 -3.08
N GLU A 19 16.23 1.51 -4.11
CA GLU A 19 17.39 2.41 -3.99
C GLU A 19 17.10 3.72 -3.25
N ALA A 20 15.82 4.03 -3.01
CA ALA A 20 15.37 5.20 -2.26
C ALA A 20 13.97 4.98 -1.66
N PRO A 21 13.65 5.60 -0.51
CA PRO A 21 12.32 5.54 0.07
C PRO A 21 11.28 6.20 -0.85
N LEU A 22 10.06 5.68 -0.87
CA LEU A 22 8.92 6.21 -1.66
C LEU A 22 9.15 6.25 -3.18
N LEU A 23 10.19 5.57 -3.69
CA LEU A 23 10.58 5.62 -5.11
C LEU A 23 9.45 5.22 -6.06
N ALA A 24 8.75 4.13 -5.76
CA ALA A 24 7.64 3.65 -6.60
C ALA A 24 6.47 4.65 -6.69
N ALA A 25 6.25 5.46 -5.64
CA ALA A 25 5.14 6.39 -5.56
C ALA A 25 5.48 7.78 -6.11
N LEU A 26 6.68 8.28 -5.81
CA LEU A 26 7.05 9.69 -6.05
C LEU A 26 8.13 9.88 -7.14
N GLY A 27 8.75 8.79 -7.59
CA GLY A 27 9.86 8.84 -8.53
C GLY A 27 11.18 9.30 -7.90
N PRO A 28 12.29 9.23 -8.66
CA PRO A 28 13.64 9.34 -8.11
C PRO A 28 13.98 10.70 -7.52
N ASP A 29 13.53 11.78 -8.14
CA ASP A 29 13.88 13.14 -7.72
C ASP A 29 13.32 13.46 -6.33
N VAL A 30 12.04 13.13 -6.10
CA VAL A 30 11.37 13.37 -4.81
C VAL A 30 11.81 12.35 -3.77
N ALA A 31 11.98 11.08 -4.15
CA ALA A 31 12.48 10.02 -3.26
C ALA A 31 13.83 10.40 -2.63
N LYS A 32 14.75 10.98 -3.43
CA LYS A 32 16.05 11.43 -2.94
C LYS A 32 15.95 12.58 -1.93
N VAL A 33 14.97 13.47 -2.08
CA VAL A 33 14.72 14.54 -1.09
C VAL A 33 14.29 13.93 0.25
N TYR A 34 13.35 12.98 0.23
CA TYR A 34 12.89 12.30 1.44
C TYR A 34 13.98 11.43 2.08
N GLU A 35 14.84 10.81 1.27
CA GLU A 35 16.03 10.12 1.78
C GLU A 35 16.90 11.07 2.60
N GLY A 36 17.21 12.26 2.05
CA GLY A 36 18.00 13.28 2.73
C GLY A 36 17.37 13.73 4.04
N ILE A 37 16.08 14.06 4.02
CA ILE A 37 15.33 14.48 5.23
C ILE A 37 15.43 13.42 6.32
N HIS A 38 15.23 12.13 6.00
CA HIS A 38 15.31 11.07 6.99
C HIS A 38 16.72 10.89 7.55
N ARG A 39 17.76 10.98 6.71
CA ARG A 39 19.15 10.91 7.16
C ARG A 39 19.52 12.09 8.05
N ASP A 40 19.10 13.30 7.70
CA ASP A 40 19.34 14.52 8.48
C ASP A 40 18.69 14.43 9.87
N GLU A 41 17.54 13.75 9.99
CA GLU A 41 16.86 13.46 11.26
C GLU A 41 17.43 12.23 12.02
N GLY A 42 18.51 11.64 11.50
CA GLY A 42 19.25 10.55 12.14
C GLY A 42 18.68 9.15 11.93
N VAL A 43 17.84 8.94 10.92
CA VAL A 43 17.41 7.59 10.51
C VAL A 43 18.55 6.89 9.76
N ARG A 44 18.88 5.65 10.16
CA ARG A 44 19.83 4.80 9.42
C ARG A 44 19.07 4.05 8.32
N LEU A 45 19.32 4.40 7.07
CA LEU A 45 18.67 3.78 5.90
C LEU A 45 19.60 2.72 5.27
N HIS A 46 19.13 1.48 5.23
CA HIS A 46 19.70 0.35 4.49
C HIS A 46 18.89 0.17 3.20
N LEU A 47 19.36 0.81 2.12
CA LEU A 47 18.65 0.88 0.83
C LEU A 47 19.19 -0.18 -0.14
N GLY A 48 18.32 -0.69 -1.02
CA GLY A 48 18.68 -1.77 -1.95
C GLY A 48 18.93 -3.10 -1.23
N GLU A 49 18.33 -3.26 -0.04
CA GLU A 49 18.45 -4.43 0.84
C GLU A 49 17.05 -4.93 1.21
N ALA A 50 16.83 -6.23 1.10
CA ALA A 50 15.60 -6.86 1.54
C ALA A 50 15.83 -7.62 2.85
N VAL A 51 14.80 -7.69 3.70
CA VAL A 51 14.82 -8.55 4.88
C VAL A 51 14.74 -10.01 4.45
N GLU A 52 15.73 -10.83 4.84
CA GLU A 52 15.77 -12.27 4.56
C GLU A 52 15.34 -13.10 5.78
N GLU A 53 15.79 -12.71 6.98
CA GLU A 53 15.58 -13.51 8.19
C GLU A 53 15.37 -12.62 9.43
N PHE A 54 14.47 -13.02 10.32
CA PHE A 54 14.43 -12.52 11.71
C PHE A 54 15.15 -13.50 12.62
N ARG A 55 16.11 -13.02 13.42
CA ARG A 55 16.87 -13.81 14.40
C ARG A 55 16.53 -13.43 15.82
N GLY A 56 16.58 -14.40 16.71
CA GLY A 56 16.48 -14.22 18.16
C GLY A 56 16.03 -15.48 18.90
N GLN A 57 16.02 -15.43 20.23
CA GLN A 57 15.62 -16.56 21.08
C GLN A 57 14.28 -16.30 21.76
N GLY A 58 13.20 -16.87 21.23
CA GLY A 58 11.84 -16.69 21.77
C GLY A 58 11.19 -15.33 21.46
N ARG A 59 11.95 -14.39 20.89
CA ARG A 59 11.50 -13.12 20.30
C ARG A 59 12.47 -12.70 19.20
N ALA A 60 12.04 -11.79 18.31
CA ALA A 60 12.95 -11.15 17.36
C ALA A 60 13.90 -10.18 18.08
N GLU A 61 15.18 -10.23 17.72
CA GLU A 61 16.27 -9.42 18.30
C GLU A 61 17.15 -8.80 17.20
N ALA A 62 17.14 -9.37 16.00
CA ALA A 62 17.79 -8.80 14.83
C ALA A 62 17.06 -9.19 13.53
N VAL A 63 17.30 -8.40 12.49
CA VAL A 63 16.97 -8.69 11.11
C VAL A 63 18.26 -8.89 10.33
N ILE A 64 18.28 -9.93 9.49
CA ILE A 64 19.35 -10.18 8.52
C ILE A 64 18.83 -9.84 7.14
N THR A 65 19.59 -9.02 6.43
CA THR A 65 19.26 -8.67 5.04
C THR A 65 19.82 -9.69 4.06
N ASP A 66 19.30 -9.68 2.84
CA ASP A 66 19.81 -10.47 1.71
C ASP A 66 21.26 -10.13 1.31
N ARG A 67 21.84 -9.07 1.87
CA ARG A 67 23.26 -8.71 1.76
C ARG A 67 24.11 -9.17 2.94
N GLY A 68 23.51 -9.85 3.92
CA GLY A 68 24.16 -10.31 5.14
C GLY A 68 24.32 -9.22 6.21
N THR A 69 23.73 -8.04 6.03
CA THR A 69 23.71 -6.99 7.06
C THR A 69 22.87 -7.47 8.23
N SER A 70 23.38 -7.33 9.46
CA SER A 70 22.64 -7.63 10.68
C SER A 70 22.22 -6.31 11.33
N VAL A 71 20.91 -6.09 11.43
CA VAL A 71 20.30 -4.91 12.08
C VAL A 71 19.68 -5.36 13.39
N GLU A 72 20.30 -4.99 14.51
CA GLU A 72 19.80 -5.31 15.85
C GLU A 72 18.65 -4.36 16.24
N GLY A 73 17.66 -4.87 16.99
CA GLY A 73 16.53 -4.06 17.42
C GLY A 73 15.68 -4.74 18.49
N ASP A 74 15.10 -3.92 19.38
CA ASP A 74 14.19 -4.40 20.43
C ASP A 74 12.75 -4.54 19.96
N PHE A 75 12.38 -3.85 18.88
CA PHE A 75 11.05 -3.85 18.27
C PHE A 75 11.16 -3.63 16.76
N PHE A 76 10.30 -4.33 16.01
CA PHE A 76 10.30 -4.33 14.55
C PHE A 76 8.93 -3.94 14.03
N VAL A 77 8.89 -2.99 13.11
CA VAL A 77 7.68 -2.65 12.34
C VAL A 77 7.88 -3.14 10.92
N VAL A 78 6.92 -3.93 10.44
CA VAL A 78 6.90 -4.42 9.06
C VAL A 78 5.79 -3.72 8.30
N GLY A 79 6.15 -2.99 7.25
CA GLY A 79 5.21 -2.31 6.35
C GLY A 79 5.66 -2.51 4.91
N VAL A 80 5.37 -3.68 4.35
CA VAL A 80 5.88 -4.15 3.04
C VAL A 80 4.79 -4.24 1.97
N GLY A 81 3.71 -3.48 2.15
CA GLY A 81 2.50 -3.54 1.32
C GLY A 81 1.36 -4.29 1.98
N ILE A 82 0.26 -4.41 1.24
CA ILE A 82 -0.97 -5.09 1.67
C ILE A 82 -1.45 -6.03 0.57
N ASP A 83 -2.15 -7.08 0.97
CA ASP A 83 -2.98 -7.88 0.08
C ASP A 83 -4.47 -7.53 0.32
N PRO A 84 -5.30 -7.46 -0.73
CA PRO A 84 -6.72 -7.24 -0.55
C PRO A 84 -7.39 -8.43 0.14
N SER A 85 -8.22 -8.16 1.15
CA SER A 85 -8.91 -9.18 1.96
C SER A 85 -10.05 -9.89 1.22
N VAL A 86 -9.72 -10.73 0.24
CA VAL A 86 -10.69 -11.39 -0.66
C VAL A 86 -10.87 -12.89 -0.45
N GLY A 87 -10.08 -13.53 0.42
CA GLY A 87 -10.11 -14.99 0.59
C GLY A 87 -11.47 -15.57 0.98
N TRP A 88 -12.33 -14.79 1.65
CA TRP A 88 -13.69 -15.23 2.00
C TRP A 88 -14.66 -15.28 0.80
N LEU A 89 -14.27 -14.70 -0.34
CA LEU A 89 -15.04 -14.74 -1.60
C LEU A 89 -14.63 -15.91 -2.49
N GLU A 90 -13.61 -16.69 -2.13
CA GLU A 90 -13.20 -17.86 -2.91
C GLU A 90 -14.36 -18.85 -3.07
N GLY A 91 -14.59 -19.30 -4.31
CA GLY A 91 -15.71 -20.20 -4.64
C GLY A 91 -17.10 -19.54 -4.71
N SER A 92 -17.22 -18.24 -4.43
CA SER A 92 -18.49 -17.51 -4.54
C SER A 92 -18.94 -17.26 -5.99
N GLY A 93 -18.03 -17.38 -6.96
CA GLY A 93 -18.25 -17.00 -8.35
C GLY A 93 -17.96 -15.53 -8.66
N VAL A 94 -17.64 -14.70 -7.65
CA VAL A 94 -17.09 -13.35 -7.86
C VAL A 94 -15.71 -13.47 -8.50
N GLU A 95 -15.46 -12.68 -9.54
CA GLU A 95 -14.15 -12.60 -10.19
C GLU A 95 -13.15 -11.85 -9.29
N LEU A 96 -12.04 -12.51 -9.00
CA LEU A 96 -10.98 -12.02 -8.12
C LEU A 96 -9.64 -12.02 -8.88
N GLU A 97 -8.91 -10.91 -8.77
CA GLU A 97 -7.51 -10.77 -9.16
C GLU A 97 -6.75 -10.14 -7.97
N ASP A 98 -5.89 -9.14 -8.20
CA ASP A 98 -5.42 -8.21 -7.16
C ASP A 98 -6.60 -7.34 -6.65
N GLY A 99 -7.58 -7.98 -5.99
CA GLY A 99 -8.85 -7.40 -5.53
C GLY A 99 -10.09 -7.99 -6.20
N VAL A 100 -11.27 -7.54 -5.77
CA VAL A 100 -12.56 -7.81 -6.42
C VAL A 100 -12.62 -7.05 -7.73
N VAL A 101 -12.73 -7.77 -8.83
CA VAL A 101 -12.81 -7.19 -10.16
C VAL A 101 -14.15 -6.49 -10.33
N VAL A 102 -14.10 -5.19 -10.64
CA VAL A 102 -15.28 -4.39 -10.96
C VAL A 102 -15.13 -3.60 -12.25
N ASP A 103 -16.25 -3.30 -12.90
CA ASP A 103 -16.33 -2.37 -14.02
C ASP A 103 -16.24 -0.90 -13.55
N GLU A 104 -16.33 0.05 -14.49
CA GLU A 104 -16.33 1.48 -14.18
C GLU A 104 -17.55 1.94 -13.35
N TYR A 105 -18.58 1.12 -13.21
CA TYR A 105 -19.74 1.38 -12.37
C TYR A 105 -19.65 0.70 -10.99
N CYS A 106 -18.47 0.15 -10.64
CA CYS A 106 -18.21 -0.59 -9.42
C CYS A 106 -18.99 -1.92 -9.30
N ARG A 107 -19.48 -2.47 -10.41
CA ARG A 107 -20.20 -3.75 -10.46
C ARG A 107 -19.23 -4.90 -10.64
N THR A 108 -19.47 -6.01 -9.93
CA THR A 108 -18.75 -7.25 -10.21
C THR A 108 -19.36 -7.97 -11.42
N ASN A 109 -18.86 -9.16 -11.73
CA ASN A 109 -19.43 -10.07 -12.72
C ASN A 109 -20.78 -10.70 -12.29
N LEU A 110 -21.20 -10.54 -11.03
CA LEU A 110 -22.46 -11.05 -10.52
C LEU A 110 -23.50 -9.92 -10.42
N GLU A 111 -24.75 -10.22 -10.77
CA GLU A 111 -25.84 -9.26 -10.66
C GLU A 111 -26.04 -8.79 -9.22
N GLU A 112 -26.30 -7.50 -9.06
CA GLU A 112 -26.56 -6.85 -7.76
C GLU A 112 -25.39 -6.91 -6.74
N VAL A 113 -24.20 -7.35 -7.16
CA VAL A 113 -22.98 -7.37 -6.35
C VAL A 113 -22.02 -6.28 -6.80
N PHE A 114 -21.49 -5.53 -5.84
CA PHE A 114 -20.62 -4.37 -6.07
C PHE A 114 -19.45 -4.39 -5.08
N ALA A 115 -18.35 -3.74 -5.44
CA ALA A 115 -17.22 -3.52 -4.54
C ALA A 115 -16.65 -2.11 -4.70
N ALA A 116 -16.10 -1.58 -3.61
CA ALA A 116 -15.49 -0.25 -3.56
C ALA A 116 -14.40 -0.20 -2.49
N GLY A 117 -13.52 0.81 -2.59
CA GLY A 117 -12.37 1.00 -1.71
C GLY A 117 -11.20 0.11 -2.07
N ASP A 118 -10.32 -0.11 -1.09
CA ASP A 118 -9.03 -0.77 -1.29
C ASP A 118 -9.15 -2.17 -1.87
N VAL A 119 -10.29 -2.85 -1.69
CA VAL A 119 -10.52 -4.19 -2.24
C VAL A 119 -10.89 -4.18 -3.73
N ALA A 120 -11.30 -3.04 -4.29
CA ALA A 120 -11.86 -2.97 -5.64
C ALA A 120 -10.77 -2.78 -6.70
N ASN A 121 -10.58 -3.82 -7.52
CA ASN A 121 -9.82 -3.76 -8.75
C ASN A 121 -10.74 -3.26 -9.88
N HIS A 122 -10.80 -1.95 -10.04
CA HIS A 122 -11.74 -1.31 -10.95
C HIS A 122 -11.11 -1.00 -12.30
N TRP A 123 -11.91 -1.09 -13.36
CA TRP A 123 -11.57 -0.49 -14.63
C TRP A 123 -11.74 1.04 -14.54
N HIS A 124 -10.65 1.79 -14.70
CA HIS A 124 -10.70 3.26 -14.66
C HIS A 124 -10.78 3.85 -16.08
N PRO A 125 -11.87 4.54 -16.47
CA PRO A 125 -12.06 5.00 -17.86
C PRO A 125 -11.02 6.02 -18.34
N VAL A 126 -10.60 6.94 -17.46
CA VAL A 126 -9.57 7.96 -17.79
C VAL A 126 -8.20 7.31 -18.01
N PHE A 127 -7.75 6.42 -17.12
CA PHE A 127 -6.45 5.75 -17.24
C PHE A 127 -6.46 4.54 -18.17
N ARG A 128 -7.64 4.09 -18.61
CA ARG A 128 -7.86 2.96 -19.54
C ARG A 128 -7.13 1.69 -19.12
N ARG A 129 -7.15 1.41 -17.82
CA ARG A 129 -6.55 0.21 -17.23
C ARG A 129 -7.30 -0.18 -15.97
N ARG A 130 -7.10 -1.44 -15.58
CA ARG A 130 -7.46 -1.93 -14.26
C ARG A 130 -6.50 -1.39 -13.22
N MET A 131 -7.03 -1.03 -12.05
CA MET A 131 -6.22 -0.60 -10.91
C MET A 131 -6.95 -0.75 -9.58
N ARG A 132 -6.13 -0.93 -8.54
CA ARG A 132 -6.52 -0.86 -7.14
C ARG A 132 -5.91 0.39 -6.52
N VAL A 133 -6.67 1.07 -5.66
CA VAL A 133 -6.29 2.38 -5.12
C VAL A 133 -6.47 2.36 -3.61
N GLU A 134 -5.34 2.27 -2.92
CA GLU A 134 -5.22 2.18 -1.47
C GLU A 134 -5.22 3.57 -0.85
N HIS A 135 -6.39 4.20 -0.84
CA HIS A 135 -6.50 5.58 -0.38
C HIS A 135 -7.87 5.90 0.20
N TRP A 136 -7.86 6.60 1.32
CA TRP A 136 -9.07 6.98 2.04
C TRP A 136 -10.07 7.76 1.18
N ASP A 137 -9.60 8.75 0.41
CA ASP A 137 -10.49 9.57 -0.43
C ASP A 137 -11.11 8.73 -1.57
N ASN A 138 -10.32 7.81 -2.13
CA ASN A 138 -10.83 6.86 -3.13
C ASN A 138 -11.92 5.97 -2.52
N ALA A 139 -11.69 5.39 -1.34
CA ALA A 139 -12.66 4.53 -0.69
C ALA A 139 -13.98 5.26 -0.40
N LEU A 140 -13.91 6.51 0.07
CA LEU A 140 -15.08 7.33 0.34
C LEU A 140 -15.89 7.61 -0.95
N LYS A 141 -15.21 8.04 -2.01
CA LYS A 141 -15.87 8.41 -3.27
C LYS A 141 -16.36 7.21 -4.07
N GLN A 142 -15.56 6.15 -4.14
CA GLN A 142 -15.92 4.91 -4.82
C GLN A 142 -17.09 4.21 -4.11
N GLY A 143 -17.16 4.27 -2.78
CA GLY A 143 -18.32 3.78 -2.03
C GLY A 143 -19.61 4.53 -2.42
N ALA A 144 -19.55 5.86 -2.55
CA ALA A 144 -20.68 6.65 -3.03
C ALA A 144 -21.04 6.34 -4.49
N ALA A 145 -20.05 6.04 -5.34
CA ALA A 145 -20.26 5.64 -6.73
C ALA A 145 -20.97 4.28 -6.83
N ALA A 146 -20.51 3.27 -6.08
CA ALA A 146 -21.14 1.96 -6.01
C ALA A 146 -22.60 2.06 -5.54
N ALA A 147 -22.89 2.86 -4.51
CA ALA A 147 -24.26 3.08 -4.04
C ALA A 147 -25.17 3.71 -5.12
N ARG A 148 -24.67 4.68 -5.90
CA ARG A 148 -25.44 5.25 -7.02
C ARG A 148 -25.70 4.22 -8.11
N SER A 149 -24.72 3.37 -8.42
CA SER A 149 -24.87 2.29 -9.39
C SER A 149 -25.88 1.23 -8.94
N MET A 150 -25.91 0.89 -7.64
CA MET A 150 -26.95 0.01 -7.05
C MET A 150 -28.36 0.58 -7.24
N MET A 151 -28.52 1.89 -7.15
CA MET A 151 -29.81 2.58 -7.36
C MET A 151 -30.17 2.80 -8.84
N GLY A 152 -29.35 2.34 -9.78
CA GLY A 152 -29.55 2.60 -11.22
C GLY A 152 -29.36 4.07 -11.63
N ALA A 153 -28.74 4.88 -10.76
CA ALA A 153 -28.57 6.33 -10.95
C ALA A 153 -27.09 6.75 -11.04
N GLY A 154 -26.18 5.80 -11.25
CA GLY A 154 -24.73 6.00 -11.32
C GLY A 154 -24.20 6.22 -12.73
N GLY A 155 -23.18 7.07 -12.84
CA GLY A 155 -22.28 7.14 -14.00
C GLY A 155 -20.97 6.39 -13.72
N PRO A 156 -20.07 6.30 -14.70
CA PRO A 156 -18.75 5.72 -14.51
C PRO A 156 -17.95 6.47 -13.44
N TYR A 157 -17.15 5.75 -12.67
CA TYR A 157 -16.21 6.29 -11.69
C TYR A 157 -14.93 6.72 -12.39
N GLU A 158 -14.75 8.03 -12.55
CA GLU A 158 -13.68 8.64 -13.33
C GLU A 158 -12.80 9.60 -12.50
N ASP A 159 -12.95 9.58 -11.17
CA ASP A 159 -12.28 10.53 -10.29
C ASP A 159 -10.75 10.30 -10.26
N PRO A 160 -9.95 11.29 -10.66
CA PRO A 160 -8.50 11.13 -10.68
C PRO A 160 -7.94 10.98 -9.26
N HIS A 161 -7.03 10.03 -9.10
CA HIS A 161 -6.44 9.74 -7.80
C HIS A 161 -5.36 10.76 -7.43
N TRP A 162 -5.35 11.12 -6.15
CA TRP A 162 -4.33 11.92 -5.49
C TRP A 162 -4.06 11.31 -4.13
N PHE A 163 -2.88 11.61 -3.57
CA PHE A 163 -2.41 11.06 -2.31
C PHE A 163 -1.74 12.14 -1.48
N TRP A 164 -1.64 11.91 -0.17
CA TRP A 164 -0.80 12.70 0.72
C TRP A 164 -0.08 11.79 1.72
N SER A 165 1.03 12.28 2.24
CA SER A 165 1.77 11.65 3.33
C SER A 165 2.40 12.76 4.16
N ASP A 166 2.34 12.60 5.48
CA ASP A 166 3.00 13.49 6.46
C ASP A 166 4.32 12.89 6.95
#